data_AF-A0A518WPK1-F1
#
_entry.id   AF-A0A518WPK1-F1
#
_cell.length_a   1.000
_cell.length_b   1.000
_cell.length_c   1.000
_cell.angle_alpha   90.00
_cell.angle_beta   90.00
_cell.angle_gamma   90.00
#
_symmetry.space_group_name_H-M   'P 1'
#
loop_
_entity.id
_entity.type
_entity.pdbx_description
1 polymer ?
#
loop_
_entity_poly.entity_id
_entity_poly.type
_entity_poly.pdbx_seq_one_letter_code
_entity_poly.pdbx_strand_id
1 'polypeptide(L)'
;MESNLPSRAAMEAATADLLHLGFLEIRFLTAPLPETHPINAVARRRERANLIADICHQLPGLLAPQRRDQLADGLRSLWLTASTTKRRWLRSRWDHLNYDHRWLTEAGITEG
;
A
#
# COMPACT_ATOMS: atom_id res chain seq x y z
N MET A 1 -24.76 13.75 -6.86
CA MET A 1 -23.73 12.77 -7.21
C MET A 1 -22.98 12.47 -5.93
N GLU A 2 -23.29 11.34 -5.27
CA GLU A 2 -22.57 10.93 -4.07
C GLU A 2 -21.09 10.78 -4.44
N SER A 3 -20.18 11.35 -3.64
CA SER A 3 -18.77 11.13 -3.93
C SER A 3 -18.46 9.66 -3.64
N ASN A 4 -17.98 8.90 -4.63
CA ASN A 4 -17.44 7.55 -4.44
C ASN A 4 -16.17 7.53 -3.54
N LEU A 5 -15.80 8.66 -2.93
CA LEU A 5 -14.67 8.79 -2.05
C LEU A 5 -15.01 8.24 -0.66
N PRO A 6 -14.20 7.34 -0.08
CA PRO A 6 -14.37 6.91 1.29
C PRO A 6 -14.25 8.07 2.27
N SER A 7 -14.80 7.90 3.47
CA SER A 7 -14.62 8.89 4.55
C SER A 7 -13.14 9.03 4.90
N ARG A 8 -12.75 10.22 5.40
CA ARG A 8 -11.36 10.44 5.87
C ARG A 8 -10.94 9.41 6.91
N ALA A 9 -11.80 9.11 7.86
CA ALA A 9 -11.54 8.11 8.90
C ALA A 9 -11.27 6.72 8.29
N ALA A 10 -12.03 6.32 7.26
CA ALA A 10 -11.80 5.05 6.57
C ALA A 10 -10.46 5.04 5.82
N MET A 11 -10.09 6.14 5.17
CA MET A 11 -8.78 6.26 4.50
C MET A 11 -7.61 6.23 5.50
N GLU A 12 -7.74 6.90 6.64
CA GLU A 12 -6.72 6.90 7.70
C GLU A 12 -6.54 5.49 8.28
N ALA A 13 -7.65 4.81 8.60
CA ALA A 13 -7.63 3.43 9.11
C ALA A 13 -6.97 2.48 8.10
N ALA A 14 -7.41 2.50 6.83
CA ALA A 14 -6.85 1.64 5.79
C ALA A 14 -5.35 1.92 5.54
N THR A 15 -4.91 3.17 5.67
CA THR A 15 -3.49 3.54 5.53
C THR A 15 -2.66 3.04 6.71
N ALA A 16 -3.19 3.13 7.93
CA ALA A 16 -2.55 2.58 9.12
C ALA A 16 -2.47 1.05 9.08
N ASP A 17 -3.53 0.39 8.61
CA ASP A 17 -3.58 -1.06 8.46
C ASP A 17 -2.61 -1.55 7.38
N LEU A 18 -2.47 -0.83 6.26
CA LEU A 18 -1.44 -1.10 5.25
C LEU A 18 -0.03 -1.07 5.86
N LEU A 19 0.24 -0.06 6.69
CA LEU A 19 1.54 0.07 7.36
C LEU A 19 1.77 -1.10 8.33
N HIS A 20 0.75 -1.49 9.10
CA HIS A 20 0.82 -2.64 10.00
C HIS A 20 1.09 -3.95 9.25
N LEU A 21 0.30 -4.26 8.21
CA LEU A 21 0.48 -5.45 7.38
C LEU A 21 1.84 -5.47 6.68
N GLY A 22 2.31 -4.30 6.21
CA GLY A 22 3.62 -4.15 5.59
C GLY A 22 4.75 -4.53 6.54
N PHE A 23 4.71 -4.06 7.80
CA PHE A 23 5.70 -4.44 8.80
C PHE A 23 5.68 -5.95 9.14
N LEU A 24 4.49 -6.55 9.24
CA LEU A 24 4.38 -7.99 9.47
C LEU A 24 4.96 -8.80 8.30
N GLU A 25 4.66 -8.43 7.06
CA GLU A 25 5.18 -9.12 5.88
C GLU A 25 6.71 -8.94 5.77
N ILE A 26 7.24 -7.74 6.03
CA ILE A 26 8.70 -7.52 6.09
C ILE A 26 9.35 -8.40 7.15
N ARG A 27 8.81 -8.45 8.37
CA ARG A 27 9.32 -9.31 9.44
C ARG A 27 9.34 -10.78 9.02
N PHE A 28 8.28 -11.24 8.37
CA PHE A 28 8.24 -12.60 7.85
C PHE A 28 9.31 -12.83 6.79
N LEU A 29 9.47 -11.90 5.85
CA LEU A 29 10.42 -12.01 4.74
C LEU A 29 11.88 -11.95 5.20
N THR A 30 12.19 -11.24 6.27
CA THR A 30 13.56 -11.12 6.82
C THR A 30 13.91 -12.19 7.85
N ALA A 31 12.95 -13.03 8.27
CA ALA A 31 13.22 -14.16 9.14
C ALA A 31 14.23 -15.15 8.50
N PRO A 32 15.07 -15.83 9.31
CA PRO A 32 16.01 -16.83 8.80
C PRO A 32 15.31 -17.91 7.96
N LEU A 33 15.93 -18.30 6.86
CA LEU A 33 15.50 -19.42 6.02
C LEU A 33 16.15 -20.71 6.53
N PRO A 34 15.41 -21.83 6.58
CA PRO A 34 16.00 -23.15 6.70
C PRO A 34 17.01 -23.42 5.57
N GLU A 35 18.05 -24.20 5.85
CA GLU A 35 19.15 -24.50 4.91
C GLU A 35 18.69 -25.23 3.62
N THR A 36 17.47 -25.78 3.61
CA THR A 36 16.89 -26.53 2.49
C THR A 36 16.34 -25.64 1.37
N HIS A 37 16.32 -24.32 1.53
CA HIS A 37 15.76 -23.43 0.53
C HIS A 37 16.71 -23.18 -0.65
N PRO A 38 16.17 -23.04 -1.88
CA PRO A 38 16.98 -22.75 -3.04
C PRO A 38 17.69 -21.40 -2.91
N ILE A 39 18.91 -21.30 -3.44
CA ILE A 39 19.79 -20.11 -3.34
C ILE A 39 19.07 -18.81 -3.75
N ASN A 40 18.18 -18.89 -4.74
CA ASN A 40 17.42 -17.75 -5.24
C ASN A 40 16.26 -17.30 -4.31
N ALA A 41 15.91 -18.08 -3.28
CA ALA A 41 14.85 -17.73 -2.33
C ALA A 41 15.23 -16.51 -1.48
N VAL A 42 16.50 -16.40 -1.08
CA VAL A 42 17.01 -15.25 -0.31
C VAL A 42 16.88 -13.97 -1.12
N ALA A 43 17.33 -14.00 -2.39
CA ALA A 43 17.27 -12.84 -3.28
C ALA A 43 15.82 -12.37 -3.51
N ARG A 44 14.90 -13.30 -3.80
CA ARG A 44 13.47 -12.97 -3.98
C ARG A 44 12.82 -12.41 -2.71
N ARG A 45 13.13 -12.97 -1.54
CA ARG A 45 12.61 -12.45 -0.25
C ARG A 45 13.11 -11.04 0.02
N ARG A 46 14.40 -10.77 -0.25
CA ARG A 46 14.99 -9.43 -0.13
C ARG A 46 14.32 -8.43 -1.07
N GLU A 47 14.17 -8.78 -2.35
CA GLU A 47 13.51 -7.92 -3.34
C GLU A 47 12.08 -7.59 -2.91
N ARG A 48 11.33 -8.60 -2.43
CA ARG A 48 9.98 -8.41 -1.93
C ARG A 48 9.94 -7.53 -0.68
N ALA A 49 10.86 -7.73 0.28
CA ALA A 49 10.93 -6.92 1.49
C ALA A 49 11.23 -5.45 1.16
N ASN A 50 12.17 -5.19 0.26
CA ASN A 50 12.50 -3.83 -0.19
C ASN A 50 11.30 -3.17 -0.87
N LEU A 51 10.58 -3.90 -1.73
CA LEU A 51 9.37 -3.38 -2.37
C LEU A 51 8.33 -2.91 -1.35
N ILE A 52 8.09 -3.69 -0.29
CA ILE A 52 7.12 -3.36 0.76
C ILE A 52 7.65 -2.21 1.62
N ALA A 53 8.93 -2.22 1.96
CA ALA A 53 9.58 -1.16 2.73
C ALA A 53 9.47 0.19 2.02
N ASP A 54 9.66 0.24 0.70
CA ASP A 54 9.49 1.46 -0.09
C ASP A 54 8.07 2.03 0.03
N ILE A 55 7.04 1.18 -0.02
CA ILE A 55 5.65 1.61 0.14
C ILE A 55 5.45 2.14 1.56
N CYS A 56 5.88 1.37 2.57
CA CYS A 56 5.72 1.72 3.98
C CYS A 56 6.46 3.01 4.34
N HIS A 57 7.54 3.36 3.64
CA HIS A 57 8.27 4.60 3.86
C HIS A 57 7.41 5.84 3.61
N GLN A 58 6.45 5.76 2.68
CA GLN A 58 5.63 6.91 2.27
C GLN A 58 4.37 7.08 3.14
N LEU A 59 3.83 5.99 3.69
CA LEU A 59 2.53 5.99 4.40
C LEU A 59 2.48 6.88 5.65
N PRO A 60 3.51 6.94 6.53
CA PRO A 60 3.47 7.80 7.71
C PRO A 60 3.30 9.28 7.37
N GLY A 61 3.89 9.73 6.25
CA GLY A 61 3.73 11.09 5.76
C GLY A 61 2.29 11.43 5.38
N LEU A 62 1.50 10.45 4.95
CA LEU A 62 0.08 10.62 4.62
C LEU A 62 -0.81 10.72 5.87
N LEU A 63 -0.38 10.11 6.98
CA LEU A 63 -1.09 10.10 8.26
C LEU A 63 -0.75 11.31 9.16
N ALA A 64 0.31 12.04 8.82
CA ALA A 64 0.78 13.19 9.57
C ALA A 64 -0.34 14.24 9.72
N PRO A 65 -0.58 14.81 10.91
CA PRO A 65 -1.66 15.77 11.14
C PRO A 65 -1.70 16.93 10.15
N GLN A 66 -0.53 17.39 9.70
CA GLN A 66 -0.38 18.51 8.77
C GLN A 66 -0.76 18.17 7.32
N ARG A 67 -1.02 16.89 6.99
CA ARG A 67 -1.31 16.42 5.63
C ARG A 67 -2.60 15.60 5.53
N ARG A 68 -3.38 15.52 6.61
CA ARG A 68 -4.63 14.72 6.67
C ARG A 68 -5.71 15.22 5.71
N ASP A 69 -5.71 16.51 5.41
CA ASP A 69 -6.55 17.13 4.38
C ASP A 69 -6.17 16.65 2.97
N GLN A 70 -4.90 16.33 2.74
CA GLN A 70 -4.34 15.87 1.47
C GLN A 70 -4.29 14.34 1.33
N LEU A 71 -4.84 13.59 2.30
CA LEU A 71 -4.73 12.13 2.34
C LEU A 71 -5.26 11.46 1.05
N ALA A 72 -6.41 11.90 0.55
CA ALA A 72 -7.00 11.34 -0.67
C ALA A 72 -6.08 11.51 -1.89
N ASP A 73 -5.52 12.70 -2.08
CA ASP A 73 -4.62 12.99 -3.19
C ASP A 73 -3.26 12.31 -3.02
N GLY A 74 -2.78 12.20 -1.78
CA GLY A 74 -1.59 11.44 -1.45
C GLY A 74 -1.72 9.95 -1.78
N LEU A 75 -2.87 9.34 -1.46
CA LEU A 75 -3.17 7.94 -1.82
C LEU A 75 -3.32 7.75 -3.33
N ARG A 76 -3.93 8.71 -4.06
CA ARG A 76 -3.96 8.70 -5.52
C ARG A 76 -2.56 8.80 -6.12
N SER A 77 -1.74 9.72 -5.62
CA SER A 77 -0.36 9.90 -6.08
C SER A 77 0.48 8.63 -5.85
N LEU A 78 0.36 8.02 -4.66
CA LEU A 78 0.96 6.72 -4.35
C LEU A 78 0.52 5.65 -5.36
N TRP A 79 -0.78 5.55 -5.65
CA TRP A 79 -1.31 4.58 -6.61
C TRP A 79 -0.80 4.82 -8.03
N LEU A 80 -0.88 6.06 -8.52
CA LEU A 80 -0.50 6.44 -9.88
C LEU A 80 0.99 6.25 -10.13
N THR A 81 1.84 6.54 -9.14
CA THR A 81 3.30 6.41 -9.29
C THR A 81 3.83 5.00 -8.95
N ALA A 82 3.02 4.15 -8.32
CA ALA A 82 3.40 2.78 -8.01
C ALA A 82 3.60 1.93 -9.27
N SER A 83 4.66 1.13 -9.28
CA SER A 83 4.87 0.09 -10.29
C SER A 83 3.76 -0.98 -10.26
N THR A 84 3.62 -1.77 -11.32
CA THR A 84 2.62 -2.85 -11.40
C THR A 84 2.69 -3.81 -10.21
N THR A 85 3.89 -4.16 -9.75
CA THR A 85 4.08 -5.05 -8.60
C THR A 85 3.68 -4.39 -7.28
N LYS A 86 3.96 -3.08 -7.12
CA LYS A 86 3.53 -2.31 -5.94
C LYS A 86 2.01 -2.17 -5.91
N ARG A 87 1.36 -1.83 -7.04
CA ARG A 87 -0.11 -1.78 -7.16
C ARG A 87 -0.77 -3.11 -6.86
N ARG A 88 -0.19 -4.22 -7.34
CA ARG A 88 -0.69 -5.57 -7.05
C ARG A 88 -0.65 -5.88 -5.55
N TRP A 89 0.43 -5.49 -4.87
CA TRP A 89 0.51 -5.64 -3.41
C TRP A 89 -0.52 -4.78 -2.70
N LEU A 90 -0.62 -3.48 -3.02
CA LEU A 90 -1.59 -2.56 -2.43
C LEU A 90 -3.03 -3.09 -2.57
N ARG A 91 -3.42 -3.48 -3.79
CA ARG A 91 -4.72 -4.10 -4.08
C ARG A 91 -4.96 -5.32 -3.21
N SER A 92 -4.04 -6.28 -3.19
CA SER A 92 -4.17 -7.49 -2.39
C SER A 92 -4.34 -7.21 -0.89
N ARG A 93 -3.74 -6.14 -0.36
CA ARG A 93 -3.87 -5.78 1.05
C ARG A 93 -5.17 -5.04 1.34
N TRP A 94 -5.60 -4.13 0.46
CA TRP A 94 -6.91 -3.49 0.59
C TRP A 94 -8.06 -4.48 0.43
N ASP A 95 -7.96 -5.43 -0.49
CA ASP A 95 -8.93 -6.52 -0.63
C ASP A 95 -9.01 -7.34 0.65
N HIS A 96 -7.87 -7.68 1.26
CA HIS A 96 -7.82 -8.39 2.54
C HIS A 96 -8.45 -7.59 3.69
N LEU A 97 -8.35 -6.26 3.65
CA LEU A 97 -8.93 -5.34 4.63
C LEU A 97 -10.40 -4.98 4.32
N ASN A 98 -11.00 -5.52 3.25
CA ASN A 98 -12.31 -5.13 2.72
C ASN A 98 -12.44 -3.61 2.48
N TYR A 99 -11.34 -2.94 2.12
CA TYR A 99 -11.32 -1.51 1.82
C TYR A 99 -11.63 -1.27 0.34
N ASP A 100 -12.66 -0.48 0.04
CA ASP A 100 -12.98 -0.08 -1.33
C ASP A 100 -11.94 0.90 -1.86
N HIS A 101 -11.09 0.40 -2.75
CA HIS A 101 -10.00 1.14 -3.36
C HIS A 101 -10.27 1.52 -4.82
N ARG A 102 -11.49 1.26 -5.35
CA ARG A 102 -11.84 1.52 -6.76
C ARG A 102 -11.82 3.01 -7.11
N TRP A 103 -12.09 3.87 -6.13
CA TRP A 103 -11.99 5.33 -6.28
C TRP A 103 -10.58 5.83 -6.66
N LEU A 104 -9.53 5.02 -6.46
CA LEU A 104 -8.17 5.32 -6.92
C LEU A 104 -8.00 5.15 -8.43
N THR A 105 -8.88 4.39 -9.08
CA THR A 105 -8.89 4.14 -10.53
C THR A 105 -9.95 4.96 -11.28
N GLU A 106 -10.99 5.42 -10.58
CA GLU A 106 -12.14 6.12 -11.18
C GLU A 106 -11.84 7.59 -11.57
N ALA A 107 -10.72 8.16 -11.13
CA ALA A 107 -10.34 9.55 -11.45
C ALA A 107 -9.80 9.77 -12.88
N GLY A 108 -9.99 8.81 -13.78
CA GLY A 108 -9.58 8.88 -15.19
C GLY A 108 -10.72 9.13 -16.19
N ILE A 109 -11.96 9.33 -15.74
CA ILE A 109 -13.09 9.73 -16.59
C ILE A 109 -13.53 11.13 -16.16
N THR A 110 -12.74 12.12 -16.54
CA THR A 110 -13.26 13.47 -16.74
C THR A 110 -13.26 13.66 -18.24
N GLU A 111 -14.44 13.54 -18.85
CA GLU A 111 -14.67 14.01 -20.22
C GLU A 111 -14.27 15.50 -20.28
N GLY A 112 -13.52 15.85 -21.32
CA GLY A 112 -13.03 17.19 -21.62
C GLY A 112 -12.10 17.16 -22.83
#